data_AF-C7FEY4-F1
#
_entry.id   AF-C7FEY4-F1
#
_cell.length_a   1.000
_cell.length_b   1.000
_cell.length_c   1.000
_cell.angle_alpha   90.00
_cell.angle_beta   90.00
_cell.angle_gamma   90.00
#
_symmetry.space_group_name_H-M   'P 1'
#
loop_
_entity.id
_entity.type
_entity.pdbx_description
1 polymer ?
#
loop_
_entity_poly.entity_id
_entity_poly.type
_entity_poly.pdbx_seq_one_letter_code
_entity_poly.pdbx_strand_id
1 'polypeptide(L)' 'MPQLIPFFFLNQLFYGFLTLFILLILVSKIILPYILKLNIVRSIIVKF' A
#
# COMPACT_ATOMS: atom_id res chain seq x y z
N MET A 1 -10.10 21.75 -17.44
CA MET A 1 -11.06 22.41 -16.51
C MET A 1 -10.27 23.34 -15.59
N PRO A 2 -10.86 24.44 -15.07
CA PRO A 2 -10.19 25.43 -14.22
C PRO A 2 -9.72 24.89 -12.85
N GLN A 3 -9.69 23.57 -12.63
CA GLN A 3 -9.28 22.92 -11.38
C GLN A 3 -7.80 22.49 -11.39
N LEU A 4 -7.22 22.22 -12.56
CA LEU A 4 -5.81 21.83 -12.74
C LEU A 4 -4.92 23.07 -12.93
N ILE A 5 -5.15 24.10 -12.12
CA ILE A 5 -4.36 25.33 -12.13
C ILE A 5 -3.02 25.04 -11.45
N PRO A 6 -1.88 25.48 -12.02
CA PRO A 6 -0.58 24.89 -11.70
C PRO A 6 -0.01 25.16 -10.32
N PHE A 7 -0.59 26.08 -9.56
CA PHE A 7 -0.06 26.50 -8.27
C PHE A 7 0.06 25.37 -7.25
N PHE A 8 -0.76 24.31 -7.36
CA PHE A 8 -0.71 23.16 -6.45
C PHE A 8 -0.12 21.89 -7.07
N PHE A 9 0.41 21.91 -8.30
CA PHE A 9 0.93 20.69 -8.95
C PHE A 9 2.03 20.01 -8.12
N LEU A 10 3.02 20.78 -7.68
CA LEU A 10 4.12 20.23 -6.87
C LEU A 10 3.62 19.67 -5.53
N ASN A 11 2.63 20.34 -4.92
CA ASN A 11 2.06 19.91 -3.66
C ASN A 11 1.31 18.58 -3.81
N GLN A 12 0.47 18.48 -4.84
CA GLN A 12 -0.29 17.27 -5.17
C GLN A 12 0.64 16.11 -5.53
N LEU A 13 1.69 16.36 -6.33
CA LEU A 13 2.67 15.35 -6.68
C LEU A 13 3.46 14.88 -5.46
N PHE A 14 3.93 15.81 -4.62
CA PHE A 14 4.70 15.46 -3.44
C PHE A 14 3.91 14.59 -2.47
N TYR A 15 2.70 15.02 -2.09
CA TYR A 15 1.85 14.23 -1.21
C TYR A 15 1.32 12.96 -1.86
N GLY A 16 1.08 12.96 -3.17
CA GLY A 16 0.73 11.77 -3.95
C GLY A 16 1.83 10.71 -3.90
N PHE A 17 3.07 11.07 -4.18
CA PHE A 17 4.20 10.13 -4.10
C PHE A 17 4.48 9.70 -2.66
N LEU A 18 4.39 10.61 -1.69
CA LEU A 18 4.60 10.29 -0.28
C LEU A 18 3.55 9.29 0.23
N THR A 19 2.29 9.48 -0.12
CA THR A 19 1.20 8.54 0.25
C THR A 19 1.38 7.18 -0.42
N LEU A 20 1.71 7.15 -1.72
CA LEU A 20 2.02 5.90 -2.42
C LEU A 20 3.22 5.16 -1.81
N PHE A 21 4.25 5.88 -1.40
CA PHE A 21 5.43 5.30 -0.76
C PHE A 21 5.12 4.70 0.61
N ILE A 22 4.33 5.41 1.43
CA ILE A 22 3.86 4.89 2.73
C ILE A 22 3.00 3.65 2.51
N LEU A 23 2.06 3.69 1.57
CA LEU A 23 1.23 2.54 1.20
C LEU A 23 2.08 1.35 0.77
N LEU A 24 3.10 1.57 -0.06
CA LEU A 24 4.00 0.52 -0.51
C LEU A 24 4.69 -0.16 0.68
N ILE A 25 5.19 0.60 1.65
CA ILE A 25 5.83 0.05 2.85
C ILE A 25 4.84 -0.71 3.72
N LEU A 26 3.66 -0.13 3.97
CA LEU A 26 2.62 -0.77 4.80
C LEU A 26 2.12 -2.08 4.19
N VAL A 27 1.83 -2.06 2.88
CA VAL A 27 1.38 -3.23 2.13
C VAL A 27 2.47 -4.31 2.14
N SER A 28 3.70 -3.95 1.81
CA SER A 28 4.82 -4.90 1.72
C SER A 28 5.21 -5.52 3.06
N LYS A 29 5.37 -4.71 4.12
CA LYS A 29 5.92 -5.20 5.40
C LYS A 29 4.88 -5.71 6.39
N ILE A 30 3.62 -5.28 6.27
CA ILE A 30 2.59 -5.59 7.29
C ILE A 30 1.49 -6.44 6.68
N ILE A 31 0.81 -5.94 5.65
CA ILE A 31 -0.43 -6.53 5.15
C ILE A 31 -0.17 -7.87 4.42
N LEU A 32 0.72 -7.87 3.43
CA LEU A 32 1.07 -9.08 2.66
C LEU A 32 1.60 -10.23 3.53
N PRO A 33 2.60 -10.03 4.41
CA PRO A 33 3.12 -11.12 5.21
C PRO A 33 2.10 -11.65 6.22
N TYR A 34 1.19 -10.80 6.72
CA TYR A 34 0.10 -11.26 7.59
C TYR A 34 -0.85 -12.22 6.86
N ILE A 35 -1.30 -11.86 5.66
CA ILE A 35 -2.15 -12.72 4.82
C ILE A 35 -1.44 -14.04 4.52
N LEU A 36 -0.16 -13.97 4.15
CA LEU A 36 0.65 -15.14 3.82
C LEU A 36 0.80 -16.08 5.02
N LYS A 37 1.07 -15.54 6.23
CA LYS A 37 1.13 -16.34 7.46
C LYS A 37 -0.18 -17.07 7.73
N LEU A 38 -1.33 -16.40 7.62
CA LEU A 38 -2.64 -17.03 7.81
C LEU A 38 -2.88 -18.15 6.80
N ASN A 39 -2.54 -17.93 5.54
CA ASN A 39 -2.69 -18.94 4.49
C ASN A 39 -1.78 -20.16 4.72
N ILE A 40 -0.53 -19.95 5.15
CA ILE A 40 0.37 -21.05 5.52
C ILE A 40 -0.21 -21.84 6.69
N VAL A 41 -0.65 -21.17 7.77
CA VAL A 41 -1.22 -21.84 8.94
C VAL A 41 -2.42 -22.70 8.55
N ARG A 42 -3.34 -22.15 7.75
CA ARG A 42 -4.50 -22.90 7.23
C ARG A 42 -4.08 -24.09 6.38
N SER A 43 -3.09 -23.92 5.49
CA SER A 43 -2.58 -25.00 4.65
C SER A 43 -1.91 -26.10 5.47
N ILE A 44 -1.24 -25.76 6.57
CA ILE A 44 -0.65 -26.73 7.51
C ILE A 44 -1.77 -27.51 8.18
N ILE A 45 -2.77 -26.83 8.77
CA ILE A 45 -3.89 -27.49 9.46
C ILE A 45 -4.68 -28.44 8.55
N VAL A 46 -4.82 -28.11 7.26
CA VAL A 46 -5.54 -28.98 6.31
C VAL A 46 -4.70 -30.19 5.86
N LYS A 47 -3.37 -30.06 5.82
CA LYS A 47 -2.47 -31.16 5.41
C LYS A 47 -2.17 -32.16 6.53
N PHE A 48 -2.21 -31.72 7.78
CA PHE A 48 -2.10 -32.55 8.97
C PHE A 48 -3.46 -33.14 9.35
#